data_AF-R5B183-F1
#
_entry.id   AF-R5B183-F1
#
_cell.length_a   1.000
_cell.length_b   1.000
_cell.length_c   1.000
_cell.angle_alpha   90.00
_cell.angle_beta   90.00
_cell.angle_gamma   90.00
#
_symmetry.space_group_name_H-M   'P 1'
#
loop_
_entity.id
_entity.type
_entity.pdbx_description
1 polymer ?
#
loop_
_entity_poly.entity_id
_entity_poly.type
_entity_poly.pdbx_seq_one_letter_code
_entity_poly.pdbx_strand_id
1 'polypeptide(L)'
;MKKIQKLKLCNWCLLPITIAMLVSGIQLEATGSRGITSVWIHIAIGIIFAVLICYHIFLHFGKSNWFKKFSKQKSPVTRILWWVALATFITAIASTVHWVQSFTHAPIGGVHGKLGFLMIILSIGHICKRIKFFKPPKA
;
A
#
# COMPACT_ATOMS: atom_id res chain seq x y z
N MET A 1 16.14 7.28 -18.27
CA MET A 1 16.51 6.59 -17.00
C MET A 1 16.50 5.08 -17.19
N LYS A 2 17.55 4.38 -16.73
CA LYS A 2 17.63 2.92 -16.67
C LYS A 2 16.55 2.36 -15.73
N LYS A 3 16.08 1.14 -15.97
CA LYS A 3 15.05 0.45 -15.16
C LYS A 3 15.35 0.50 -13.65
N ILE A 4 16.60 0.24 -13.28
CA ILE A 4 17.04 0.25 -11.87
C ILE A 4 16.94 1.64 -11.23
N GLN A 5 17.16 2.72 -11.98
CA GLN A 5 17.01 4.09 -11.49
C GLN A 5 15.53 4.42 -11.25
N LYS A 6 14.64 3.99 -12.17
CA LYS A 6 13.18 4.12 -11.98
C LYS A 6 12.71 3.39 -10.73
N LEU A 7 13.25 2.19 -10.49
CA LEU A 7 12.90 1.37 -9.33
C LEU A 7 13.42 1.99 -8.02
N LYS A 8 14.63 2.56 -8.02
CA LYS A 8 15.16 3.34 -6.90
C LYS A 8 14.29 4.55 -6.58
N LEU A 9 13.95 5.35 -7.59
CA LEU A 9 13.08 6.52 -7.42
C LEU A 9 11.70 6.11 -6.88
N CYS A 10 11.06 5.12 -7.51
CA CYS A 10 9.77 4.59 -7.07
C CYS A 10 9.81 4.14 -5.61
N ASN A 11 10.84 3.38 -5.20
CA ASN A 11 10.95 2.90 -3.83
C ASN A 11 11.20 4.03 -2.83
N TRP A 12 11.99 5.04 -3.20
CA TRP A 12 12.22 6.23 -2.38
C TRP A 12 10.97 7.09 -2.22
N CYS A 13 10.10 7.17 -3.23
CA CYS A 13 8.79 7.80 -3.11
C CYS A 13 7.81 6.95 -2.30
N LEU A 14 7.88 5.61 -2.44
CA LEU A 14 6.96 4.70 -1.75
C LEU A 14 7.15 4.74 -0.23
N LEU A 15 8.38 4.92 0.26
CA LEU A 15 8.68 5.00 1.71
C LEU A 15 7.90 6.10 2.45
N PRO A 16 8.04 7.40 2.12
CA PRO A 16 7.31 8.46 2.80
C PRO A 16 5.80 8.34 2.60
N ILE A 17 5.32 7.88 1.44
CA ILE A 17 3.89 7.65 1.22
C ILE A 17 3.38 6.49 2.10
N THR A 18 4.16 5.44 2.31
CA THR A 18 3.81 4.36 3.25
C THR A 18 3.65 4.89 4.67
N ILE A 19 4.55 5.79 5.10
CA ILE A 19 4.46 6.43 6.42
C ILE A 19 3.21 7.32 6.50
N ALA A 20 2.94 8.14 5.49
CA ALA A 20 1.74 8.98 5.43
C ALA A 20 0.44 8.15 5.46
N MET A 21 0.42 7.01 4.76
CA MET A 21 -0.69 6.06 4.80
C MET A 21 -0.90 5.46 6.19
N LEU A 22 0.18 5.06 6.87
CA LEU A 22 0.10 4.54 8.23
C LEU A 22 -0.42 5.59 9.21
N VAL A 23 0.14 6.80 9.16
CA VAL A 23 -0.23 7.89 10.07
C VAL A 23 -1.70 8.28 9.87
N SER A 24 -2.13 8.49 8.62
CA SER A 24 -3.54 8.81 8.34
C SER A 24 -4.48 7.65 8.73
N GLY A 25 -4.08 6.40 8.53
CA GLY A 25 -4.86 5.23 8.96
C GLY A 25 -5.02 5.14 10.49
N ILE A 26 -3.93 5.30 11.25
CA ILE A 26 -3.98 5.35 12.73
C ILE A 26 -4.89 6.49 13.18
N GLN A 27 -4.78 7.66 12.54
CA GLN A 27 -5.58 8.84 12.88
C GLN A 27 -7.08 8.61 12.64
N LEU A 28 -7.46 7.92 11.55
CA LEU A 28 -8.86 7.55 11.29
C LEU A 28 -9.39 6.53 12.30
N GLU A 29 -8.61 5.52 12.66
CA GLU A 29 -8.99 4.52 13.67
C GLU A 29 -9.17 5.15 15.05
N ALA A 30 -8.22 5.99 15.48
CA ALA A 30 -8.27 6.66 16.78
C ALA A 30 -9.44 7.65 16.91
N THR A 31 -9.85 8.27 15.80
CA THR A 31 -10.95 9.25 15.78
C THR A 31 -12.30 8.64 15.44
N GLY A 32 -12.35 7.34 15.11
CA GLY A 32 -13.57 6.67 14.64
C GLY A 32 -14.08 7.25 13.31
N SER A 33 -13.17 7.72 12.45
CA SER A 33 -13.47 8.31 11.14
C SER A 33 -14.48 9.48 11.15
N ARG A 34 -14.57 10.22 12.27
CA ARG A 34 -15.53 11.34 12.44
C ARG A 34 -15.15 12.59 11.61
N GLY A 35 -13.87 12.76 11.28
CA GLY A 35 -13.39 13.93 10.54
C GLY A 35 -13.49 13.75 9.03
N ILE A 36 -14.46 14.39 8.38
CA ILE A 36 -14.67 14.33 6.92
C ILE A 36 -13.39 14.67 6.15
N THR A 37 -12.73 15.76 6.51
CA THR A 37 -11.47 16.21 5.87
C THR A 37 -10.38 15.15 5.98
N SER A 38 -10.26 14.48 7.14
CA SER A 38 -9.26 13.44 7.35
C SER A 38 -9.52 12.21 6.48
N VAL A 39 -10.79 11.81 6.32
CA VAL A 39 -11.16 10.69 5.44
C VAL A 39 -10.76 11.01 3.99
N TRP A 40 -11.03 12.22 3.51
CA TRP A 40 -10.62 12.65 2.17
C TRP A 40 -9.11 12.72 1.99
N ILE A 41 -8.37 13.22 2.98
CA ILE A 41 -6.90 13.20 2.96
C ILE A 41 -6.38 11.76 2.86
N HIS A 42 -6.94 10.84 3.67
CA HIS A 42 -6.55 9.42 3.62
C HIS A 42 -6.85 8.79 2.26
N ILE A 43 -8.01 9.04 1.67
CA ILE A 43 -8.37 8.57 0.32
C ILE A 43 -7.38 9.12 -0.72
N ALA A 44 -7.04 10.40 -0.66
CA ALA A 44 -6.11 11.02 -1.61
C ALA A 44 -4.71 10.41 -1.52
N ILE A 45 -4.16 10.24 -0.32
CA ILE A 45 -2.87 9.56 -0.10
C ILE A 45 -2.97 8.09 -0.55
N GLY A 46 -4.10 7.43 -0.30
CA GLY A 46 -4.38 6.04 -0.68
C GLY A 46 -4.34 5.81 -2.18
N ILE A 47 -4.89 6.75 -2.96
CA ILE A 47 -4.82 6.71 -4.44
C ILE A 47 -3.36 6.82 -4.90
N ILE A 48 -2.60 7.78 -4.37
CA ILE A 48 -1.18 7.94 -4.71
C ILE A 48 -0.41 6.67 -4.35
N PHE A 49 -0.66 6.10 -3.17
CA PHE A 49 -0.04 4.87 -2.71
C PHE A 49 -0.35 3.68 -3.62
N ALA A 50 -1.62 3.50 -4.01
CA ALA A 50 -2.06 2.43 -4.91
C ALA A 50 -1.37 2.55 -6.28
N VAL A 51 -1.31 3.76 -6.85
CA VAL A 51 -0.63 4.02 -8.12
C VAL A 51 0.87 3.68 -8.02
N LEU A 52 1.55 4.10 -6.95
CA LEU A 52 2.97 3.80 -6.75
C LEU A 52 3.23 2.30 -6.54
N ILE A 53 2.35 1.58 -5.82
CA ILE A 53 2.44 0.11 -5.70
C ILE A 53 2.29 -0.56 -7.06
N CYS A 54 1.25 -0.21 -7.82
CA CYS A 54 1.04 -0.74 -9.16
C CYS A 54 2.24 -0.48 -10.06
N TYR A 55 2.81 0.72 -10.01
CA TYR A 55 4.02 1.07 -10.74
C TYR A 55 5.24 0.27 -10.27
N HIS A 56 5.43 0.10 -8.96
CA HIS A 56 6.50 -0.74 -8.39
C HIS A 56 6.41 -2.19 -8.90
N ILE A 57 5.22 -2.78 -8.88
CA ILE A 57 4.97 -4.14 -9.39
C ILE A 57 5.22 -4.22 -10.89
N PHE A 58 4.74 -3.23 -11.64
CA PHE A 58 5.00 -3.12 -13.08
C PHE A 58 6.50 -3.03 -13.40
N LEU A 59 7.27 -2.27 -12.62
CA LEU A 59 8.73 -2.22 -12.80
C LEU A 59 9.38 -3.58 -12.53
N HIS A 60 8.86 -4.41 -11.63
CA HIS A 60 9.39 -5.76 -11.43
C HIS A 60 8.99 -6.75 -12.54
N PHE A 61 7.70 -6.82 -12.89
CA PHE A 61 7.14 -7.90 -13.72
C PHE A 61 6.66 -7.48 -15.12
N GLY A 62 6.69 -6.19 -15.46
CA GLY A 62 6.15 -5.66 -16.71
C GLY A 62 4.66 -5.95 -16.89
N LYS A 63 4.18 -6.02 -18.14
CA LYS A 63 2.79 -6.35 -18.50
C LYS A 63 2.44 -7.85 -18.40
N SER A 64 3.18 -8.63 -17.61
CA SER A 64 2.93 -10.07 -17.47
C SER A 64 1.77 -10.38 -16.52
N ASN A 65 1.31 -11.63 -16.48
CA ASN A 65 0.31 -12.06 -15.50
C ASN A 65 0.92 -12.04 -14.08
N TRP A 66 0.62 -10.98 -13.32
CA TRP A 66 1.14 -10.77 -11.97
C TRP A 66 0.73 -11.87 -11.01
N PHE A 67 -0.51 -12.35 -11.06
CA PHE A 67 -0.99 -13.45 -10.20
C PHE A 67 -0.12 -14.71 -10.36
N LYS A 68 0.21 -15.08 -11.61
CA LYS A 68 1.10 -16.23 -11.90
C LYS A 68 2.55 -15.98 -11.43
N LYS A 69 3.01 -14.72 -11.42
CA LYS A 69 4.36 -14.37 -10.94
C LYS A 69 4.43 -14.38 -9.42
N PHE A 70 3.40 -13.90 -8.73
CA PHE A 70 3.31 -13.88 -7.27
C PHE A 70 3.10 -15.28 -6.68
N SER A 71 2.34 -16.16 -7.33
CA SER A 71 2.19 -17.56 -6.88
C SER A 71 3.52 -18.32 -6.88
N LYS A 72 4.44 -17.97 -7.79
CA LYS A 72 5.79 -18.52 -7.91
C LYS A 72 6.87 -17.79 -7.09
N GLN A 73 6.50 -16.80 -6.29
CA GLN A 73 7.49 -16.09 -5.45
C GLN A 73 8.04 -16.99 -4.35
N LYS A 74 9.38 -17.05 -4.25
CA LYS A 74 10.09 -17.83 -3.22
C LYS A 74 9.90 -17.28 -1.81
N SER A 75 9.69 -15.96 -1.68
CA SER A 75 9.49 -15.31 -0.39
C SER A 75 8.03 -15.48 0.06
N PRO A 76 7.76 -16.24 1.15
CA PRO A 76 6.39 -16.41 1.64
C PRO A 76 5.77 -15.08 2.06
N VAL A 77 6.57 -14.18 2.66
CA VAL A 77 6.13 -12.83 3.05
C VAL A 77 5.64 -12.04 1.83
N THR A 78 6.38 -12.06 0.72
CA THR A 78 5.98 -11.33 -0.50
C THR A 78 4.72 -11.91 -1.11
N ARG A 79 4.55 -13.24 -1.05
CA ARG A 79 3.35 -13.91 -1.56
C ARG A 79 2.12 -13.61 -0.72
N ILE A 80 2.23 -13.62 0.60
CA ILE A 80 1.14 -13.26 1.52
C ILE A 80 0.82 -11.77 1.36
N LEU A 81 1.83 -10.91 1.31
CA LEU A 81 1.68 -9.47 1.11
C LEU A 81 0.89 -9.15 -0.16
N TRP A 82 1.11 -9.87 -1.26
CA TRP A 82 0.33 -9.69 -2.50
C TRP A 82 -1.18 -9.90 -2.28
N TRP A 83 -1.56 -11.00 -1.62
CA TRP A 83 -2.97 -11.30 -1.37
C TRP A 83 -3.60 -10.36 -0.36
N VAL A 84 -2.86 -10.00 0.70
CA VAL A 84 -3.32 -9.01 1.69
C VAL A 84 -3.50 -7.65 1.01
N ALA A 85 -2.55 -7.20 0.19
CA ALA A 85 -2.66 -5.94 -0.54
C ALA A 85 -3.88 -5.92 -1.48
N LEU A 86 -4.14 -7.02 -2.20
CA LEU A 86 -5.33 -7.14 -3.04
C LEU A 86 -6.62 -7.03 -2.22
N ALA A 87 -6.71 -7.76 -1.11
CA ALA A 87 -7.85 -7.69 -0.21
C ALA A 87 -8.04 -6.27 0.36
N THR A 88 -6.95 -5.62 0.79
CA THR A 88 -6.95 -4.23 1.27
C THR A 88 -7.46 -3.25 0.21
N PHE A 89 -7.06 -3.39 -1.05
CA PHE A 89 -7.54 -2.52 -2.13
C PHE A 89 -9.01 -2.74 -2.46
N ILE A 90 -9.47 -4.00 -2.47
CA ILE A 90 -10.89 -4.31 -2.73
C ILE A 90 -11.76 -3.72 -1.62
N THR A 91 -11.38 -3.90 -0.35
CA THR A 91 -12.12 -3.32 0.78
C THR A 91 -12.00 -1.80 0.85
N ALA A 92 -10.88 -1.22 0.38
CA ALA A 92 -10.72 0.23 0.24
C ALA A 92 -11.76 0.78 -0.74
N ILE A 93 -11.85 0.21 -1.94
CA ILE A 93 -12.80 0.65 -2.97
C ILE A 93 -14.23 0.55 -2.45
N ALA A 94 -14.61 -0.59 -1.86
CA ALA A 94 -15.94 -0.76 -1.28
C ALA A 94 -16.25 0.27 -0.19
N SER A 95 -15.28 0.55 0.69
CA SER A 95 -15.42 1.54 1.76
C SER A 95 -15.53 2.97 1.20
N THR A 96 -14.75 3.31 0.17
CA THR A 96 -14.81 4.62 -0.50
C THR A 96 -16.14 4.81 -1.22
N VAL A 97 -16.66 3.80 -1.93
CA VAL A 97 -17.97 3.88 -2.57
C VAL A 97 -19.07 4.13 -1.52
N HIS A 98 -19.07 3.37 -0.43
CA HIS A 98 -20.01 3.58 0.67
C HIS A 98 -19.90 4.98 1.27
N TRP A 99 -18.67 5.46 1.49
CA TRP A 99 -18.40 6.79 2.03
C TRP A 99 -18.95 7.90 1.12
N VAL A 100 -18.72 7.81 -0.19
CA VAL A 100 -19.21 8.83 -1.15
C VAL A 100 -20.74 8.86 -1.22
N GLN A 101 -21.41 7.73 -0.98
CA GLN A 101 -22.88 7.66 -0.98
C GLN A 101 -23.52 8.14 0.31
N SER A 102 -22.89 7.90 1.46
CA SER A 102 -23.55 8.06 2.77
C SER A 102 -22.86 9.06 3.71
N PHE A 103 -21.60 9.41 3.46
CA PHE A 103 -20.72 10.14 4.38
C PHE A 103 -20.65 9.53 5.80
N THR A 104 -20.93 8.23 5.90
CA THR A 104 -20.87 7.47 7.15
C THR A 104 -19.90 6.31 7.03
N HIS A 105 -19.30 5.97 8.17
CA HIS A 105 -18.38 4.84 8.25
C HIS A 105 -19.16 3.52 8.32
N ALA A 106 -18.81 2.56 7.48
CA ALA A 106 -19.40 1.22 7.47
C ALA A 106 -18.46 0.17 8.10
N PRO A 107 -18.99 -0.99 8.54
CA PRO A 107 -18.16 -2.10 9.04
C PRO A 107 -17.03 -2.53 8.08
N ILE A 108 -17.26 -2.40 6.76
CA ILE A 108 -16.25 -2.70 5.74
C ILE A 108 -15.02 -1.77 5.84
N GLY A 109 -15.20 -0.53 6.31
CA GLY A 109 -14.10 0.41 6.60
C GLY A 109 -13.21 -0.09 7.75
N GLY A 110 -13.82 -0.67 8.79
CA GLY A 110 -13.07 -1.29 9.89
C GLY A 110 -12.32 -2.56 9.45
N VAL A 111 -12.89 -3.34 8.53
CA VAL A 111 -12.18 -4.48 7.90
C VAL A 111 -11.01 -3.98 7.06
N HIS A 112 -11.21 -2.93 6.26
CA HIS A 112 -10.16 -2.29 5.50
C HIS A 112 -9.01 -1.81 6.40
N GLY A 113 -9.29 -1.13 7.51
CA GLY A 113 -8.27 -0.66 8.45
C GLY A 113 -7.40 -1.79 9.01
N LYS A 114 -8.01 -2.88 9.47
CA LYS A 114 -7.29 -4.07 9.98
C LYS A 114 -6.40 -4.72 8.91
N LEU A 115 -6.92 -4.88 7.68
CA LEU A 115 -6.15 -5.41 6.55
C LEU A 115 -5.01 -4.44 6.16
N GLY A 116 -5.26 -3.13 6.22
CA GLY A 116 -4.28 -2.08 6.01
C GLY A 116 -3.10 -2.19 6.98
N PHE A 117 -3.36 -2.33 8.29
CA PHE A 117 -2.29 -2.53 9.26
C PHE A 117 -1.51 -3.83 9.04
N LEU A 118 -2.20 -4.93 8.73
CA LEU A 118 -1.54 -6.19 8.37
C LEU A 118 -0.63 -6.02 7.15
N MET A 119 -1.10 -5.30 6.11
CA MET A 119 -0.31 -4.98 4.93
C MET A 119 0.94 -4.17 5.27
N ILE A 120 0.84 -3.18 6.17
CA ILE A 120 1.99 -2.37 6.61
C ILE A 120 3.00 -3.24 7.36
N ILE A 121 2.57 -4.10 8.28
CA ILE A 121 3.45 -5.04 9.01
C ILE A 121 4.22 -5.93 8.03
N LEU A 122 3.52 -6.53 7.07
CA LEU A 122 4.15 -7.36 6.03
C LEU A 122 5.09 -6.56 5.12
N SER A 123 4.74 -5.31 4.82
CA SER A 123 5.56 -4.39 4.03
C SER A 123 6.86 -4.03 4.75
N ILE A 124 6.83 -3.82 6.07
CA ILE A 124 8.05 -3.63 6.88
C ILE A 124 8.95 -4.85 6.76
N GLY A 125 8.39 -6.07 6.93
CA GLY A 125 9.15 -7.31 6.74
C GLY A 125 9.75 -7.44 5.34
N HIS A 126 9.03 -7.01 4.31
CA HIS A 126 9.51 -6.95 2.93
C HIS A 126 10.66 -5.95 2.76
N ILE A 127 10.53 -4.74 3.30
CA ILE A 127 11.50 -3.64 3.18
C ILE A 127 12.78 -3.95 3.95
N CYS A 128 12.68 -4.45 5.19
CA CYS A 128 13.84 -4.78 6.02
C CYS A 128 14.78 -5.79 5.31
N LYS A 129 14.21 -6.80 4.63
CA LYS A 129 14.98 -7.76 3.82
C LYS A 129 15.63 -7.17 2.56
N ARG A 130 15.32 -5.91 2.22
CA ARG A 130 15.78 -5.21 1.02
C ARG A 130 16.41 -3.85 1.33
N ILE A 131 16.67 -3.54 2.61
CA ILE A 131 17.15 -2.22 3.05
C ILE A 131 18.47 -1.79 2.40
N LYS A 132 19.31 -2.76 2.01
CA LYS A 132 20.55 -2.53 1.25
C LYS A 132 20.32 -1.82 -0.08
N PHE A 133 19.12 -1.91 -0.67
CA PHE A 133 18.77 -1.24 -1.92
C PHE A 133 18.64 0.29 -1.78
N PHE A 134 18.41 0.77 -0.56
CA PHE A 134 18.31 2.20 -0.24
C PHE A 134 19.65 2.83 0.17
N LYS A 135 20.70 2.02 0.36
CA LYS A 135 22.03 2.55 0.67
C LYS A 135 22.64 3.21 -0.57
N PRO A 136 23.30 4.38 -0.42
CA PRO A 136 24.12 4.93 -1.49
C PRO A 136 25.24 3.92 -1.83
N PRO A 137 25.77 3.95 -3.07
CA PRO A 137 26.98 3.22 -3.39
C PRO A 137 28.06 3.56 -2.35
N LYS A 138 28.80 2.56 -1.86
CA LYS A 138 30.00 2.87 -1.07
C LYS A 138 30.92 3.68 -1.97
N ALA A 139 31.30 4.88 -1.51
CA ALA A 139 32.34 5.69 -2.11
C ALA A 139 33.68 4.94 -2.06
#